data_AF-A0A8T7KHG0-F1
#
_entry.id   AF-A0A8T7KHG0-F1
#
_cell.length_a   1.000
_cell.length_b   1.000
_cell.length_c   1.000
_cell.angle_alpha   90.00
_cell.angle_beta   90.00
_cell.angle_gamma   90.00
#
_symmetry.space_group_name_H-M   'P 1'
#
loop_
_entity.id
_entity.type
_entity.pdbx_description
1 polymer ?
#
loop_
_entity_poly.entity_id
_entity_poly.type
_entity_poly.pdbx_seq_one_letter_code
_entity_poly.pdbx_strand_id
1 'polypeptide(L)' 'MASEQLTTRGIAALRAGDRAAARASLVAALQANPGDARAWLWLSGALDSPAEQRYCLER' A
#
# COMPACT_ATOMS: atom_id res chain seq x y z
N MET A 1 -6.57 -13.52 4.78
CA MET A 1 -7.52 -12.74 5.60
C MET A 1 -6.88 -11.52 6.28
N ALA A 2 -5.78 -11.65 7.03
CA ALA A 2 -5.15 -10.48 7.69
C ALA A 2 -4.55 -9.45 6.70
N SER A 3 -3.90 -9.89 5.62
CA SER A 3 -3.35 -8.99 4.59
C SER A 3 -4.44 -8.16 3.89
N GLU A 4 -5.56 -8.78 3.52
CA GLU A 4 -6.68 -8.08 2.85
C GLU A 4 -7.31 -6.99 3.72
N GLN A 5 -7.40 -7.22 5.03
CA GLN A 5 -7.89 -6.20 5.97
C GLN A 5 -6.91 -5.02 6.05
N LEU A 6 -5.61 -5.29 6.09
CA LEU A 6 -4.56 -4.27 6.07
C LEU A 6 -4.56 -3.49 4.75
N THR A 7 -4.70 -4.18 3.61
CA THR A 7 -4.85 -3.57 2.29
C THR A 7 -6.07 -2.66 2.24
N THR A 8 -7.22 -3.13 2.71
CA THR A 8 -8.46 -2.32 2.74
C THR A 8 -8.33 -1.09 3.62
N ARG A 9 -7.71 -1.24 4.81
CA ARG A 9 -7.44 -0.12 5.72
C ARG A 9 -6.51 0.92 5.09
N GLY A 10 -5.46 0.46 4.39
CA GLY A 10 -4.55 1.33 3.68
C GLY A 10 -5.23 2.12 2.55
N ILE A 11 -6.11 1.47 1.79
CA ILE A 11 -6.93 2.12 0.76
C ILE A 11 -7.83 3.19 1.37
N ALA A 12 -8.49 2.89 2.48
CA ALA A 12 -9.37 3.84 3.17
C ALA A 12 -8.60 5.06 3.68
N ALA A 13 -7.42 4.85 4.29
CA ALA A 13 -6.55 5.93 4.73
C ALA A 13 -6.07 6.81 3.56
N LEU A 14 -5.73 6.20 2.42
CA LEU A 14 -5.30 6.96 1.25
C LEU A 14 -6.42 7.84 0.70
N ARG A 15 -7.65 7.30 0.66
CA ARG A 15 -8.85 8.05 0.26
C ARG A 15 -9.20 9.17 1.24
N ALA A 16 -8.88 9.00 2.53
CA ALA A 16 -9.03 10.05 3.53
C ALA A 16 -7.93 11.12 3.46
N GLY A 17 -6.93 10.96 2.57
CA GLY A 17 -5.80 11.87 2.43
C GLY A 17 -4.65 11.59 3.40
N ASP A 18 -4.78 10.60 4.28
CA ASP A 18 -3.74 10.19 5.22
C ASP A 18 -2.78 9.19 4.55
N ARG A 19 -1.83 9.74 3.78
CA ARG A 19 -0.79 8.96 3.09
C ARG A 19 0.12 8.19 4.06
N ALA A 20 0.37 8.74 5.25
CA ALA A 20 1.23 8.10 6.24
C ALA A 20 0.58 6.82 6.80
N ALA A 21 -0.69 6.91 7.20
CA ALA A 21 -1.44 5.75 7.66
C ALA A 21 -1.70 4.73 6.53
N ALA A 22 -1.91 5.22 5.30
CA ALA A 22 -2.03 4.37 4.12
C ALA A 22 -0.77 3.54 3.90
N ARG A 23 0.40 4.20 3.86
CA ARG A 23 1.71 3.56 3.70
C ARG A 23 1.95 2.53 4.79
N ALA A 24 1.74 2.87 6.05
CA ALA A 24 1.95 1.95 7.18
C ALA A 24 1.08 0.68 7.04
N SER A 25 -0.20 0.84 6.69
CA SER A 25 -1.14 -0.28 6.53
C SER A 25 -0.80 -1.16 5.32
N LEU A 26 -0.42 -0.55 4.19
CA LEU A 26 -0.07 -1.25 2.96
C LEU A 26 1.27 -2.00 3.10
N VAL A 27 2.25 -1.40 3.76
CA VAL A 27 3.51 -2.10 4.09
C VAL A 27 3.25 -3.28 4.99
N ALA A 28 2.41 -3.14 6.03
CA ALA A 28 2.04 -4.27 6.89
C ALA A 28 1.30 -5.37 6.11
N ALA A 29 0.44 -5.01 5.15
CA ALA A 29 -0.22 -5.97 4.27
C ALA A 29 0.79 -6.77 3.43
N LEU A 30 1.81 -6.09 2.89
CA LEU A 30 2.88 -6.71 2.10
C LEU A 30 3.84 -7.55 2.94
N GLN A 31 4.05 -7.22 4.21
CA GLN A 31 4.79 -8.10 5.13
C GLN A 31 4.03 -9.41 5.39
N ALA A 32 2.69 -9.35 5.47
CA ALA A 32 1.85 -10.52 5.64
C ALA A 32 1.68 -11.33 4.34
N ASN A 33 1.63 -10.66 3.19
CA ASN A 33 1.56 -11.27 1.87
C ASN A 33 2.35 -10.45 0.84
N PRO A 34 3.64 -10.78 0.59
CA PRO A 34 4.47 -10.05 -0.35
C PRO A 34 3.98 -10.10 -1.80
N GLY A 35 3.12 -11.06 -2.15
CA GLY A 35 2.52 -11.23 -3.47
C GLY A 35 1.18 -10.53 -3.65
N ASP A 36 0.73 -9.70 -2.69
CA ASP A 36 -0.49 -8.91 -2.83
C ASP A 36 -0.26 -7.74 -3.81
N ALA A 37 -0.50 -8.01 -5.10
CA ALA A 37 -0.40 -7.01 -6.16
C ALA A 37 -1.31 -5.79 -5.92
N ARG A 38 -2.43 -5.95 -5.22
CA ARG A 38 -3.32 -4.85 -4.88
C ARG A 38 -2.69 -3.96 -3.82
N ALA A 39 -2.03 -4.53 -2.81
CA ALA A 39 -1.29 -3.74 -1.84
C ALA A 39 -0.12 -2.96 -2.49
N TRP A 40 0.61 -3.57 -3.42
CA TRP A 40 1.66 -2.88 -4.20
C TRP A 40 1.13 -1.71 -5.03
N LEU A 41 0.03 -1.94 -5.77
CA LEU A 41 -0.62 -0.91 -6.57
C LEU A 41 -1.03 0.29 -5.70
N TRP A 42 -1.70 0.05 -4.58
CA TRP A 42 -2.15 1.13 -3.70
C TRP A 42 -0.99 1.78 -2.93
N LEU A 43 0.09 1.05 -2.65
CA LEU A 43 1.29 1.60 -2.03
C LEU A 43 1.97 2.62 -2.94
N SER A 44 2.00 2.38 -4.25
CA SER A 44 2.49 3.36 -5.22
C SER A 44 1.74 4.70 -5.10
N GLY A 45 0.42 4.68 -4.93
CA GLY A 45 -0.37 5.90 -4.75
C GLY A 45 -0.15 6.60 -3.40
N ALA A 46 0.43 5.92 -2.42
CA ALA A 46 0.74 6.45 -1.09
C ALA A 46 2.15 7.07 -0.99
N LEU A 47 2.98 6.90 -2.03
CA LEU A 47 4.36 7.39 -2.08
C LEU A 47 4.44 8.69 -2.87
N ASP A 48 5.35 9.59 -2.46
CA ASP A 48 5.53 10.90 -3.09
C ASP A 48 6.64 10.89 -4.15
N SER A 49 7.59 9.95 -4.07
CA SER A 49 8.72 9.85 -5.00
C SER A 49 8.36 9.04 -6.24
N PRO A 50 8.51 9.60 -7.46
CA PRO A 50 8.30 8.87 -8.71
C PRO A 50 9.16 7.59 -8.83
N ALA A 51 10.34 7.57 -8.20
CA ALA A 51 11.20 6.40 -8.17
C ALA A 51 10.63 5.28 -7.29
N GLU A 52 10.10 5.62 -6.12
CA GLU A 52 9.47 4.65 -5.22
C GLU A 52 8.12 4.14 -5.78
N GLN A 53 7.39 5.02 -6.47
CA GLN A 53 6.17 4.64 -7.17
C GLN A 53 6.44 3.61 -8.26
N ARG A 54 7.46 3.84 -9.11
CA ARG A 54 7.88 2.86 -10.13
C ARG A 54 8.26 1.53 -9.52
N TYR A 55 9.08 1.55 -8.48
CA TYR A 55 9.48 0.33 -7.78
C TYR A 55 8.27 -0.50 -7.34
N CYS A 56 7.23 0.14 -6.81
CA CYS A 56 6.00 -0.56 -6.39
C CYS A 56 5.19 -1.12 -7.57
N LEU A 57 5.26 -0.50 -8.75
CA LEU A 57 4.54 -0.93 -9.95
C LEU A 57 5.28 -2.04 -10.73
N GLU A 58 6.57 -2.24 -10.46
CA GLU A 58 7.40 -3.30 -11.05
C GLU A 58 7.38 -4.61 -10.24
N ARG A 59 6.67 -4.63 -9.11
CA ARG A 59 6.59 -5.76 -8.17
C ARG A 59 5.47 -6.74 -8.45
#